data_AF-A0A7W0XTK6-F1
#
_entry.id   AF-A0A7W0XTK6-F1
#
_cell.length_a   1.000
_cell.length_b   1.000
_cell.length_c   1.000
_cell.angle_alpha   90.00
_cell.angle_beta   90.00
_cell.angle_gamma   90.00
#
_symmetry.space_group_name_H-M   'P 1'
#
loop_
_entity.id
_entity.type
_entity.pdbx_description
1 polymer ?
#
loop_
_entity_poly.entity_id
_entity_poly.type
_entity_poly.pdbx_seq_one_letter_code
_entity_poly.pdbx_strand_id
1 'polypeptide(L)'
;MSRVYAALGRAEPCLHHARRVLSLSAEHGIGDWDLAFGYEALARGHAVAGDSGPARVATEQALAVEIADDEDRALVLADLGTIPGQARFW
;
A
#
# COMPACT_ATOMS: atom_id res chain seq x y z
N MET A 1 -3.85 -1.00 11.01
CA MET A 1 -3.02 -0.11 11.85
C MET A 1 -2.27 0.98 11.06
N SER A 2 -2.09 0.89 9.73
CA SER A 2 -1.41 1.93 8.92
C SER A 2 -2.21 3.24 8.73
N ARG A 3 -3.55 3.17 8.67
CA ARG A 3 -4.43 4.35 8.47
C ARG A 3 -4.30 5.41 9.56
N VAL A 4 -4.00 5.03 10.81
CA VAL A 4 -3.85 5.98 11.93
C VAL A 4 -2.57 6.83 11.80
N TYR A 5 -1.53 6.32 11.13
CA TYR A 5 -0.30 7.09 10.89
C TYR A 5 -0.33 7.87 9.56
N ALA A 6 -0.98 7.33 8.53
CA ALA A 6 -1.17 8.03 7.25
C ALA A 6 -2.05 9.29 7.41
N ALA A 7 -3.04 9.28 8.31
CA ALA A 7 -3.91 10.42 8.59
C ALA A 7 -3.20 11.61 9.29
N LEU A 8 -1.97 11.43 9.80
CA LEU A 8 -1.24 12.47 10.54
C LEU A 8 -0.15 13.17 9.70
N GLY A 9 -0.08 12.94 8.39
CA GLY A 9 0.88 13.63 7.51
C GLY A 9 2.35 13.30 7.77
N ARG A 10 2.62 12.16 8.41
CA ARG A 10 3.99 11.68 8.68
C ARG A 10 4.30 10.49 7.76
N ALA A 11 4.99 10.77 6.66
CA ALA A 11 5.39 9.74 5.69
C ALA A 11 6.33 8.68 6.28
N GLU A 12 7.27 9.08 7.15
CA GLU A 12 8.30 8.20 7.73
C GLU A 12 7.73 7.02 8.55
N PRO A 13 6.82 7.24 9.52
CA PRO A 13 6.15 6.14 10.23
C PRO A 13 5.34 5.24 9.30
N CYS A 14 4.67 5.82 8.30
CA CYS A 14 3.88 5.06 7.33
C CYS A 14 4.77 4.09 6.55
N LEU A 15 5.92 4.57 6.04
CA LEU A 15 6.90 3.76 5.32
C LEU A 15 7.57 2.71 6.22
N HIS A 16 7.91 3.06 7.47
CA HIS A 16 8.50 2.10 8.41
C HIS A 16 7.54 0.93 8.69
N HIS A 17 6.27 1.23 8.98
CA HIS A 17 5.28 0.20 9.25
C HIS A 17 4.92 -0.61 8.01
N ALA A 18 4.77 0.02 6.84
CA ALA A 18 4.49 -0.69 5.59
C ALA A 18 5.61 -1.68 5.25
N ARG A 19 6.87 -1.25 5.35
CA ARG A 19 8.02 -2.14 5.13
C ARG A 19 8.06 -3.29 6.11
N ARG A 20 7.76 -3.04 7.39
CA ARG A 20 7.74 -4.09 8.41
C ARG A 20 6.64 -5.11 8.17
N VAL A 21 5.44 -4.68 7.77
CA VAL A 21 4.34 -5.58 7.39
C VAL A 21 4.77 -6.42 6.19
N LEU A 22 5.29 -5.80 5.13
CA LEU A 22 5.74 -6.53 3.94
C LEU A 22 6.87 -7.54 4.24
N SER A 23 7.84 -7.19 5.09
CA SER A 23 8.90 -8.11 5.51
C SER A 23 8.35 -9.31 6.29
N LEU A 24 7.43 -9.08 7.22
CA LEU A 24 6.79 -10.15 7.98
C LEU A 24 5.91 -11.02 7.08
N SER A 25 5.20 -10.42 6.13
CA SER A 25 4.39 -11.15 5.16
C SER A 25 5.24 -12.05 4.27
N ALA A 26 6.39 -11.55 3.80
CA ALA A 26 7.34 -12.35 3.02
C ALA A 26 7.96 -13.50 3.86
N GLU A 27 8.25 -13.25 5.14
CA GLU A 27 8.81 -14.26 6.05
C GLU A 27 7.82 -15.38 6.38
N HIS A 28 6.55 -15.04 6.57
CA HIS A 28 5.51 -15.98 7.01
C HIS A 28 4.63 -16.51 5.86
N GLY A 29 4.90 -16.10 4.62
CA GLY A 29 4.10 -16.50 3.45
C GLY A 29 2.68 -15.92 3.47
N ILE A 30 2.48 -14.76 4.12
CA ILE A 30 1.20 -14.07 4.17
C ILE A 30 1.00 -13.37 2.82
N GLY A 31 0.02 -13.83 2.05
CA GLY A 31 -0.38 -13.26 0.76
C GLY A 31 -1.70 -12.50 0.85
N ASP A 32 -2.45 -12.51 -0.24
CA ASP A 32 -3.84 -12.05 -0.27
C ASP A 32 -3.99 -10.57 0.15
N TRP A 33 -5.14 -10.21 0.69
CA TRP A 33 -5.49 -8.87 1.14
C TRP A 33 -4.42 -8.17 2.00
N ASP A 34 -3.82 -8.86 2.97
CA ASP A 34 -2.82 -8.28 3.87
C ASP A 34 -1.55 -7.83 3.13
N LEU A 35 -1.11 -8.62 2.15
CA LEU A 35 0.06 -8.29 1.32
C LEU A 35 -0.26 -7.10 0.39
N ALA A 36 -1.43 -7.10 -0.22
CA ALA A 36 -1.88 -6.03 -1.10
C ALA A 36 -1.99 -4.69 -0.36
N PHE A 37 -2.54 -4.69 0.86
CA PHE A 37 -2.61 -3.51 1.73
C PHE A 37 -1.24 -3.05 2.23
N GLY A 38 -0.28 -3.97 2.42
CA GLY A 38 1.10 -3.61 2.71
C GLY A 38 1.73 -2.76 1.61
N TYR A 39 1.51 -3.16 0.34
CA TYR A 39 1.98 -2.42 -0.82
C TYR A 39 1.22 -1.11 -1.06
N GLU A 40 -0.10 -1.07 -0.82
CA GLU A 40 -0.89 0.17 -0.82
C GLU A 40 -0.32 1.19 0.18
N ALA A 41 -0.03 0.77 1.41
CA ALA A 41 0.50 1.65 2.43
C ALA A 41 1.91 2.17 2.07
N LEU A 42 2.72 1.34 1.40
CA LEU A 42 4.03 1.73 0.87
C LEU A 42 3.88 2.78 -0.24
N ALA A 43 2.94 2.55 -1.17
CA ALA A 43 2.64 3.47 -2.26
C ALA A 43 2.18 4.84 -1.73
N ARG A 44 1.26 4.83 -0.77
CA ARG A 44 0.79 6.05 -0.10
C ARG A 44 1.90 6.79 0.63
N GLY A 45 2.76 6.06 1.35
CA GLY A 45 3.89 6.64 2.06
C GLY A 45 4.84 7.39 1.12
N HIS A 46 5.16 6.79 -0.04
CA HIS A 46 5.99 7.43 -1.05
C HIS A 46 5.31 8.63 -1.72
N ALA A 47 4.02 8.51 -2.04
CA ALA A 47 3.26 9.63 -2.61
C ALA A 47 3.22 10.85 -1.67
N VAL A 48 3.02 10.63 -0.37
CA VAL A 48 3.04 11.70 0.65
C VAL A 48 4.44 12.30 0.81
N ALA A 49 5.50 11.53 0.57
CA ALA A 49 6.87 12.01 0.56
C ALA A 49 7.26 12.78 -0.72
N GLY A 50 6.38 12.82 -1.73
CA GLY A 50 6.65 13.43 -3.05
C GLY A 50 7.36 12.50 -4.04
N ASP A 51 7.54 11.23 -3.69
CA ASP A 51 8.25 10.22 -4.49
C ASP A 51 7.29 9.45 -5.41
N SER A 52 6.86 10.07 -6.51
CA SER A 52 5.88 9.46 -7.43
C SER A 52 6.34 8.16 -8.10
N GLY A 53 7.64 8.04 -8.42
CA GLY A 53 8.21 6.83 -9.01
C GLY A 53 8.07 5.60 -8.10
N PRO A 54 8.62 5.65 -6.88
CA PRO A 54 8.41 4.60 -5.88
C PRO A 54 6.94 4.36 -5.52
N ALA A 55 6.10 5.40 -5.49
CA ALA A 55 4.66 5.25 -5.27
C ALA A 55 3.99 4.41 -6.36
N ARG A 56 4.35 4.65 -7.62
CA ARG A 56 3.86 3.86 -8.76
C ARG A 56 4.30 2.40 -8.66
N VAL A 57 5.58 2.15 -8.38
CA VAL A 57 6.09 0.78 -8.27
C VAL A 57 5.35 0.00 -7.18
N ALA A 58 5.15 0.60 -6.01
CA ALA A 58 4.40 -0.05 -4.94
C ALA A 58 2.91 -0.25 -5.30
N THR A 59 2.33 0.65 -6.09
CA THR A 59 0.97 0.49 -6.61
C THR A 59 0.88 -0.71 -7.56
N GLU A 60 1.84 -0.87 -8.48
CA GLU A 60 1.93 -2.02 -9.37
C GLU A 60 2.10 -3.34 -8.58
N GLN A 61 2.88 -3.32 -7.51
CA GLN A 61 3.03 -4.48 -6.61
C GLN A 61 1.72 -4.84 -5.92
N ALA A 62 0.97 -3.86 -5.42
CA ALA A 62 -0.34 -4.09 -4.81
C ALA A 62 -1.33 -4.72 -5.80
N LEU A 63 -1.33 -4.25 -7.06
CA LEU A 63 -2.19 -4.77 -8.12
C LEU A 63 -1.84 -6.18 -8.58
N ALA A 64 -0.59 -6.61 -8.38
CA ALA A 64 -0.10 -7.94 -8.75
C ALA A 64 -0.38 -9.01 -7.67
N VAL A 65 -0.91 -8.63 -6.52
CA VAL A 65 -1.29 -9.57 -5.47
C VAL A 65 -2.62 -10.23 -5.84
N GLU A 66 -2.63 -11.55 -5.90
CA GLU A 66 -3.86 -12.35 -6.02
C GLU A 66 -4.63 -12.25 -4.70
N ILE A 67 -5.88 -11.80 -4.79
CA ILE A 67 -6.79 -11.65 -3.64
C ILE A 67 -7.97 -12.58 -3.87
N ALA A 68 -8.24 -13.46 -2.91
CA ALA A 68 -9.25 -14.50 -3.07
C ALA A 68 -10.70 -13.96 -3.01
N ASP A 69 -10.90 -12.92 -2.19
CA ASP A 69 -12.20 -12.29 -1.98
C ASP A 69 -12.33 -11.00 -2.83
N ASP A 70 -13.39 -10.93 -3.63
CA ASP A 70 -13.67 -9.80 -4.52
C ASP A 70 -13.99 -8.50 -3.76
N GLU A 71 -14.58 -8.58 -2.57
CA GLU A 71 -14.86 -7.44 -1.71
C GLU A 71 -13.55 -6.86 -1.16
N ASP A 72 -12.65 -7.72 -0.70
CA ASP A 72 -11.30 -7.35 -0.26
C ASP A 72 -10.48 -6.72 -1.39
N ARG A 73 -10.59 -7.29 -2.60
CA ARG A 73 -9.97 -6.73 -3.79
C ARG A 73 -10.53 -5.36 -4.13
N ALA A 74 -11.85 -5.18 -4.05
CA ALA A 74 -12.48 -3.89 -4.30
C ALA A 74 -12.02 -2.82 -3.29
N LEU A 75 -11.83 -3.20 -2.02
CA LEU A 75 -11.29 -2.31 -0.99
C LEU A 75 -9.87 -1.84 -1.30
N VAL A 76 -8.96 -2.75 -1.68
CA VAL A 76 -7.59 -2.40 -2.08
C VAL A 76 -7.61 -1.42 -3.26
N LEU A 77 -8.40 -1.73 -4.30
CA LEU A 77 -8.46 -0.89 -5.50
C LEU A 77 -9.05 0.49 -5.22
N ALA A 78 -10.06 0.58 -4.36
CA ALA A 78 -10.63 1.84 -3.93
C ALA A 78 -9.58 2.68 -3.17
N ASP A 79 -8.85 2.06 -2.24
CA ASP A 79 -7.84 2.74 -1.44
C ASP A 79 -6.65 3.22 -2.27
N LEU A 80 -6.11 2.36 -3.14
CA LEU A 80 -5.06 2.76 -4.09
C LEU A 80 -5.51 3.96 -4.93
N GLY A 81 -6.78 3.98 -5.37
CA GLY A 81 -7.39 5.09 -6.10
C GLY A 81 -7.46 6.43 -5.35
N THR A 82 -7.20 6.44 -4.04
CA THR A 82 -7.14 7.66 -3.22
C THR A 82 -5.71 8.13 -2.92
N ILE A 83 -4.69 7.44 -3.45
CA ILE A 83 -3.30 7.83 -3.22
C ILE A 83 -3.05 9.21 -3.85
N PRO A 84 -2.37 10.14 -3.15
CA PRO A 84 -2.05 11.45 -3.71
C PRO A 84 -1.20 11.35 -4.98
N GLY A 85 -1.51 12.17 -5.98
CA GLY A 85 -0.71 12.24 -7.20
C GLY A 85 -0.94 11.12 -8.21
N GLN A 86 -1.68 10.06 -7.86
CA GLN A 86 -2.13 9.07 -8.86
C GLN A 86 -3.48 9.46 -9.46
N ALA A 87 -3.65 9.28 -10.77
CA ALA A 87 -4.91 9.55 -11.47
C ALA A 87 -5.84 8.32 -11.54
N ARG A 88 -5.53 7.31 -10.70
CA ARG A 88 -5.97 5.91 -10.73
C ARG A 88 -4.90 4.99 -11.32
N PHE A 89 -3.95 4.72 -10.45
CA PHE A 89 -2.83 3.78 -10.50
C PHE A 89 -1.49 4.29 -10.96
N TRP A 90 -1.42 5.51 -11.48
CA TRP A 90 -0.30 6.41 -11.29
C TRP A 90 -0.64 7.78 -11.88
#